data_AF-A0A350BZY1-F1
#
_entry.id   AF-A0A350BZY1-F1
#
_cell.length_a   1.000
_cell.length_b   1.000
_cell.length_c   1.000
_cell.angle_alpha   90.00
_cell.angle_beta   90.00
_cell.angle_gamma   90.00
#
_symmetry.space_group_name_H-M   'P 1'
#
loop_
_entity.id
_entity.type
_entity.pdbx_description
1 polymer ?
#
loop_
_entity_poly.entity_id
_entity_poly.type
_entity_poly.pdbx_seq_one_letter_code
_entity_poly.pdbx_strand_id
1 'polypeptide(L)'
;MSDKVNVTTQTGAQGETPVAWYKSRKFWIGLLIFVLGYAALYVLFAQQYRTRYFEGTFINGEDVSLKTVDEVEEMIREKVEDYELSVTFRGNKSHIITAEDIGYHYVSDNHAQKIVDDQNIYEWVRGRLGETFEYTVSEDYSFDKDLLHKVVFGFPEFAEKNQKAPTNAFLNLKDDNTFEIVKETQGNKLKMDEAYGKIEEAVNGTVDKVSFIANPEVYEAPTVYADNPDLNAGLDALNKFLDTKIVYDLPNGEQQVLDRTTLKDWVTRQDNGYYYLDPANIETKSAEYIGAIAAKIDDVHYTQNFASTNRGTIELPCPKWGREVDQEAETAQVLADLENSTSTEREPAYALNHM
;
A
#
# COMPACT_ATOMS: atom_id res chain seq x y z
N MET A 1 -50.45 121.65 16.76
CA MET A 1 -49.88 122.82 17.47
C MET A 1 -49.22 122.29 18.73
N SER A 2 -48.00 122.64 19.11
CA SER A 2 -46.94 123.48 18.49
C SER A 2 -45.69 123.33 19.41
N ASP A 3 -44.44 123.65 19.04
CA ASP A 3 -43.91 124.35 17.86
C ASP A 3 -42.39 124.04 17.68
N LYS A 4 -41.88 124.20 16.45
CA LYS A 4 -40.53 124.65 16.00
C LYS A 4 -39.25 123.95 16.56
N VAL A 5 -38.22 123.51 15.79
CA VAL A 5 -37.56 123.89 14.51
C VAL A 5 -36.30 124.76 14.66
N ASN A 6 -35.12 124.14 14.43
CA ASN A 6 -33.97 124.53 13.56
C ASN A 6 -32.77 123.58 13.87
N VAL A 7 -32.00 122.98 12.92
CA VAL A 7 -31.17 123.48 11.79
C VAL A 7 -29.89 124.21 12.30
N THR A 8 -28.66 123.95 11.82
CA THR A 8 -28.15 123.09 10.71
C THR A 8 -27.50 121.77 11.23
N THR A 9 -26.37 121.14 10.81
CA THR A 9 -25.25 121.35 9.84
C THR A 9 -24.64 119.97 9.45
N GLN A 10 -23.67 119.90 8.51
CA GLN A 10 -22.83 118.72 8.24
C GLN A 10 -21.32 119.08 8.16
N THR A 11 -20.43 118.23 8.71
CA THR A 11 -19.05 118.03 8.20
C THR A 11 -18.44 116.70 8.66
N GLY A 12 -17.63 116.08 7.81
CA GLY A 12 -16.47 115.25 8.23
C GLY A 12 -16.74 113.80 8.66
N ALA A 13 -16.17 112.85 7.92
CA ALA A 13 -16.14 111.43 8.31
C ALA A 13 -14.69 110.91 8.33
N GLN A 14 -14.34 110.18 9.38
CA GLN A 14 -13.30 109.14 9.36
C GLN A 14 -13.72 108.04 10.34
N GLY A 15 -13.95 106.83 9.84
CA GLY A 15 -14.39 105.70 10.65
C GLY A 15 -13.22 104.96 11.28
N GLU A 16 -13.29 104.71 12.58
CA GLU A 16 -12.34 103.83 13.28
C GLU A 16 -12.43 102.41 12.70
N THR A 17 -11.29 101.80 12.36
CA THR A 17 -11.28 100.43 11.87
C THR A 17 -11.36 99.44 13.04
N PRO A 18 -12.28 98.46 13.02
CA PRO A 18 -12.43 97.53 14.15
C PRO A 18 -11.19 96.65 14.31
N VAL A 19 -10.64 96.69 15.53
CA VAL A 19 -9.32 96.15 15.91
C VAL A 19 -9.13 94.69 15.47
N ALA A 20 -7.95 94.39 14.92
CA ALA A 20 -7.67 93.12 14.21
C ALA A 20 -7.94 91.83 15.02
N TRP A 21 -7.82 91.87 16.35
CA TRP A 21 -8.02 90.71 17.24
C TRP A 21 -9.45 90.15 17.19
N TYR A 22 -10.46 90.95 16.83
CA TYR A 22 -11.83 90.47 16.72
C TYR A 22 -12.04 89.58 15.47
N LYS A 23 -11.33 89.87 14.38
CA LYS A 23 -11.37 89.05 13.15
C LYS A 23 -10.66 87.71 13.35
N SER A 24 -9.48 87.71 13.99
CA SER A 24 -8.79 86.46 14.32
C SER A 24 -9.59 85.60 15.31
N ARG A 25 -10.28 86.18 16.30
CA ARG A 25 -11.13 85.40 17.23
C ARG A 25 -12.24 84.64 16.51
N LYS A 26 -12.89 85.23 15.49
CA LYS A 26 -13.90 84.52 14.68
C LYS A 26 -13.29 83.41 13.82
N PHE A 27 -12.10 83.63 13.26
CA PHE A 27 -11.35 82.60 12.53
C PHE A 27 -10.99 81.41 13.43
N TRP A 28 -10.45 81.65 14.62
CA TRP A 28 -10.12 80.61 15.59
C TRP A 28 -11.35 79.82 16.07
N ILE A 29 -12.51 80.48 16.26
CA ILE A 29 -13.77 79.80 16.58
C ILE A 29 -14.23 78.92 15.41
N GLY A 30 -14.16 79.41 14.17
CA GLY A 30 -14.51 78.61 12.98
C GLY A 30 -13.59 77.41 12.78
N LEU A 31 -12.27 77.59 12.99
CA LEU A 31 -11.28 76.52 12.94
C LEU A 31 -11.52 75.48 14.04
N LEU A 32 -11.84 75.91 15.27
CA LEU A 32 -12.18 75.00 16.36
C LEU A 32 -13.43 74.16 16.04
N ILE A 33 -14.48 74.77 15.48
CA ILE A 33 -15.70 74.06 15.06
C ILE A 33 -15.37 73.06 13.95
N PHE A 34 -14.52 73.42 12.98
CA PHE A 34 -14.08 72.52 11.91
C PHE A 34 -13.29 71.32 12.46
N VAL A 35 -12.32 71.56 13.35
CA VAL A 35 -11.52 70.50 13.99
C VAL A 35 -12.39 69.57 14.84
N LEU A 36 -13.33 70.11 15.61
CA LEU A 36 -14.29 69.31 16.39
C LEU A 36 -15.23 68.49 15.49
N GLY A 37 -15.68 69.05 14.37
CA GLY A 37 -16.47 68.32 13.37
C GLY A 37 -15.68 67.17 12.72
N TYR A 38 -14.41 67.40 12.39
CA TYR A 38 -13.54 66.36 11.84
C TYR A 38 -13.22 65.27 12.86
N ALA A 39 -13.00 65.64 14.13
CA ALA A 39 -12.82 64.69 15.23
C ALA A 39 -14.10 63.86 15.50
N ALA A 40 -15.28 64.47 15.39
CA ALA A 40 -16.55 63.74 15.50
C ALA A 40 -16.72 62.72 14.36
N LEU A 41 -16.41 63.10 13.12
CA LEU A 41 -16.40 62.17 11.98
C LEU A 41 -15.38 61.04 12.18
N TYR A 42 -14.17 61.35 12.67
CA TYR A 42 -13.15 60.36 12.98
C TYR A 42 -13.61 59.31 14.00
N VAL A 43 -14.24 59.76 15.09
CA VAL A 43 -14.77 58.87 16.14
C VAL A 43 -15.97 58.06 15.63
N LEU A 44 -16.80 58.62 14.75
CA LEU A 44 -17.90 57.90 14.11
C LEU A 44 -17.39 56.80 13.17
N PHE A 45 -16.41 57.08 12.31
CA PHE A 45 -15.75 56.06 11.47
C PHE A 45 -15.05 54.99 12.32
N ALA A 46 -14.39 55.38 13.41
CA ALA A 46 -13.77 54.43 14.33
C ALA A 46 -14.76 53.40 14.92
N GLN A 47 -16.06 53.71 15.02
CA GLN A 47 -17.03 52.76 15.59
C GLN A 47 -17.19 51.47 14.76
N GLN A 48 -16.95 51.50 13.44
CA GLN A 48 -17.14 50.32 12.58
C GLN A 48 -16.17 49.19 12.92
N TYR A 49 -14.99 49.52 13.46
CA TYR A 49 -13.93 48.57 13.83
C TYR A 49 -14.12 47.92 15.20
N ARG A 50 -15.25 48.17 15.88
CA ARG A 50 -15.64 47.42 17.08
C ARG A 50 -16.10 45.99 16.80
N THR A 51 -16.41 45.70 15.54
CA THR A 51 -16.91 44.41 15.08
C THR A 51 -16.30 44.03 13.73
N ARG A 52 -15.23 44.70 13.28
CA ARG A 52 -14.61 44.52 11.96
C ARG A 52 -13.10 44.73 12.01
N TYR A 53 -12.36 43.93 11.25
CA TYR A 53 -10.90 44.05 11.12
C TYR A 53 -10.50 45.36 10.41
N PHE A 54 -9.26 45.82 10.64
CA PHE A 54 -8.74 47.00 9.94
C PHE A 54 -8.53 46.74 8.45
N GLU A 55 -8.49 47.81 7.65
CA GLU A 55 -7.95 47.74 6.28
C GLU A 55 -6.50 47.21 6.35
N GLY A 56 -6.11 46.26 5.50
CA GLY A 56 -4.78 45.62 5.53
C GLY A 56 -4.60 44.50 6.56
N THR A 57 -5.67 43.97 7.16
CA THR A 57 -5.58 42.81 8.05
C THR A 57 -5.66 41.50 7.26
N PHE A 58 -4.73 40.57 7.54
CA PHE A 58 -4.67 39.24 6.96
C PHE A 58 -4.73 38.17 8.06
N ILE A 59 -5.51 37.11 7.83
CA ILE A 59 -5.59 35.91 8.69
C ILE A 59 -5.25 34.70 7.83
N ASN A 60 -4.28 33.89 8.26
CA ASN A 60 -3.78 32.70 7.56
C ASN A 60 -3.34 32.98 6.09
N GLY A 61 -3.00 34.24 5.77
CA GLY A 61 -2.62 34.72 4.44
C GLY A 61 -3.76 35.27 3.58
N GLU A 62 -5.01 35.25 4.07
CA GLU A 62 -6.19 35.73 3.35
C GLU A 62 -6.61 37.13 3.84
N ASP A 63 -7.01 38.00 2.91
CA ASP A 63 -7.40 39.39 3.21
C ASP A 63 -8.76 39.43 3.91
N VAL A 64 -8.75 39.83 5.18
CA VAL A 64 -9.94 39.98 6.01
C VAL A 64 -10.33 41.44 6.24
N SER A 65 -9.74 42.36 5.47
CA SER A 65 -10.00 43.81 5.56
C SER A 65 -11.48 44.13 5.63
N LEU A 66 -11.88 44.87 6.68
CA LEU A 66 -13.25 45.29 6.92
C LEU A 66 -14.28 44.17 7.13
N LYS A 67 -13.94 42.88 7.11
CA LYS A 67 -14.88 41.78 7.48
C LYS A 67 -15.24 41.83 8.95
N THR A 68 -16.41 41.30 9.34
CA THR A 68 -16.71 40.97 10.74
C THR A 68 -16.01 39.69 11.19
N VAL A 69 -16.04 39.43 12.50
CA VAL A 69 -15.63 38.13 13.07
C VAL A 69 -16.44 37.00 12.44
N ASP A 70 -17.77 37.09 12.41
CA ASP A 70 -18.64 36.11 11.75
C ASP A 70 -18.27 35.87 10.27
N GLU A 71 -17.95 36.94 9.51
CA GLU A 71 -17.53 36.88 8.09
C GLU A 71 -16.12 36.27 7.88
N VAL A 72 -15.40 35.95 8.96
CA VAL A 72 -14.09 35.26 8.99
C VAL A 72 -14.18 33.87 9.61
N GLU A 73 -14.90 33.70 10.72
CA GLU A 73 -15.18 32.39 11.30
C GLU A 73 -15.91 31.49 10.29
N GLU A 74 -16.79 32.06 9.45
CA GLU A 74 -17.44 31.31 8.36
C GLU A 74 -16.52 31.07 7.14
N MET A 75 -15.57 31.97 6.85
CA MET A 75 -14.53 31.72 5.83
C MET A 75 -13.65 30.54 6.23
N ILE A 76 -13.20 30.51 7.49
CA ILE A 76 -12.40 29.40 8.04
C ILE A 76 -13.26 28.13 8.05
N ARG A 77 -14.56 28.23 8.39
CA ARG A 77 -15.50 27.11 8.28
C ARG A 77 -15.57 26.54 6.88
N GLU A 78 -15.90 27.34 5.86
CA GLU A 78 -16.04 26.89 4.48
C GLU A 78 -14.77 26.16 4.01
N LYS A 79 -13.59 26.68 4.35
CA LYS A 79 -12.28 26.10 4.02
C LYS A 79 -11.97 24.79 4.75
N VAL A 80 -12.37 24.65 6.01
CA VAL A 80 -12.15 23.44 6.83
C VAL A 80 -13.20 22.36 6.52
N GLU A 81 -14.42 22.75 6.15
CA GLU A 81 -15.54 21.85 5.84
C GLU A 81 -15.59 21.43 4.35
N ASP A 82 -14.77 22.02 3.47
CA ASP A 82 -14.44 21.53 2.11
C ASP A 82 -13.42 20.36 2.12
N TYR A 83 -13.30 19.63 3.24
CA TYR A 83 -12.36 18.51 3.38
C TYR A 83 -12.82 17.25 2.62
N GLU A 84 -11.96 16.75 1.73
CA GLU A 84 -12.09 15.43 1.09
C GLU A 84 -10.81 14.58 1.28
N LEU A 85 -10.99 13.31 1.65
CA LEU A 85 -9.95 12.29 1.67
C LEU A 85 -10.18 11.24 0.58
N SER A 86 -9.30 11.18 -0.41
CA SER A 86 -9.29 10.12 -1.42
C SER A 86 -8.46 8.91 -0.97
N VAL A 87 -9.11 7.77 -0.73
CA VAL A 87 -8.46 6.51 -0.33
C VAL A 87 -8.36 5.58 -1.53
N THR A 88 -7.12 5.26 -1.96
CA THR A 88 -6.83 4.45 -3.14
C THR A 88 -6.27 3.07 -2.77
N PHE A 89 -6.94 2.03 -3.24
CA PHE A 89 -6.68 0.61 -2.97
C PHE A 89 -5.98 -0.08 -4.15
N ARG A 90 -5.35 -1.23 -3.88
CA ARG A 90 -4.73 -2.11 -4.88
C ARG A 90 -5.69 -2.43 -6.04
N GLY A 91 -5.22 -2.21 -7.27
CA GLY A 91 -6.04 -2.33 -8.48
C GLY A 91 -6.67 -1.01 -8.96
N ASN A 92 -6.16 0.14 -8.49
CA ASN A 92 -6.59 1.49 -8.88
C ASN A 92 -8.09 1.75 -8.63
N LYS A 93 -8.62 1.19 -7.54
CA LYS A 93 -9.94 1.52 -7.01
C LYS A 93 -9.79 2.64 -5.98
N SER A 94 -10.61 3.67 -6.06
CA SER A 94 -10.56 4.77 -5.09
C SER A 94 -11.96 5.09 -4.59
N HIS A 95 -12.06 5.42 -3.31
CA HIS A 95 -13.24 6.01 -2.69
C HIS A 95 -12.88 7.41 -2.18
N ILE A 96 -13.87 8.28 -2.01
CA ILE A 96 -13.73 9.58 -1.36
C ILE A 96 -14.50 9.52 -0.03
N ILE A 97 -13.95 10.14 0.99
CA ILE A 97 -14.62 10.43 2.26
C ILE A 97 -14.71 11.95 2.35
N THR A 98 -15.93 12.49 2.33
CA THR A 98 -16.16 13.94 2.47
C THR A 98 -16.29 14.35 3.93
N ALA A 99 -16.26 15.65 4.22
CA ALA A 99 -16.59 16.19 5.52
C ALA A 99 -17.99 15.76 6.02
N GLU A 100 -19.00 15.75 5.14
CA GLU A 100 -20.38 15.34 5.48
C GLU A 100 -20.44 13.85 5.89
N ASP A 101 -19.72 12.96 5.20
CA ASP A 101 -19.70 11.52 5.46
C ASP A 101 -19.30 11.17 6.91
N ILE A 102 -18.44 12.00 7.53
CA ILE A 102 -17.84 11.76 8.85
C ILE A 102 -18.15 12.83 9.89
N GLY A 103 -19.00 13.81 9.56
CA GLY A 103 -19.32 14.94 10.45
C GLY A 103 -18.10 15.80 10.81
N TYR A 104 -17.16 15.95 9.87
CA TYR A 104 -15.99 16.82 10.02
C TYR A 104 -16.44 18.29 10.02
N HIS A 105 -16.11 19.03 11.07
CA HIS A 105 -16.56 20.42 11.25
C HIS A 105 -15.51 21.30 11.94
N TYR A 106 -15.53 22.60 11.61
CA TYR A 106 -14.64 23.60 12.19
C TYR A 106 -15.01 23.95 13.63
N VAL A 107 -14.00 23.94 14.51
CA VAL A 107 -14.08 24.20 15.95
C VAL A 107 -13.25 25.44 16.30
N SER A 108 -13.92 26.57 16.47
CA SER A 108 -13.26 27.85 16.77
C SER A 108 -12.57 27.90 18.14
N ASP A 109 -11.33 28.38 18.15
CA ASP A 109 -10.57 28.74 19.35
C ASP A 109 -10.94 30.14 19.90
N ASN A 110 -11.81 30.88 19.21
CA ASN A 110 -12.20 32.27 19.44
C ASN A 110 -11.05 33.29 19.24
N HIS A 111 -9.93 32.91 18.61
CA HIS A 111 -8.80 33.80 18.38
C HIS A 111 -9.13 34.91 17.36
N ALA A 112 -9.98 34.63 16.37
CA ALA A 112 -10.45 35.65 15.42
C ALA A 112 -11.24 36.77 16.14
N GLN A 113 -12.18 36.41 17.02
CA GLN A 113 -12.86 37.39 17.89
C GLN A 113 -11.87 38.20 18.73
N LYS A 114 -10.89 37.52 19.35
CA LYS A 114 -9.90 38.17 20.20
C LYS A 114 -9.05 39.22 19.46
N ILE A 115 -8.73 39.01 18.19
CA ILE A 115 -8.02 40.01 17.36
C ILE A 115 -8.82 41.32 17.32
N VAL A 116 -10.14 41.26 17.13
CA VAL A 116 -11.02 42.46 17.13
C VAL A 116 -11.19 43.05 18.53
N ASP A 117 -11.21 42.24 19.58
CA ASP A 117 -11.28 42.74 20.97
C ASP A 117 -9.99 43.48 21.39
N ASP A 118 -8.82 43.02 20.95
CA ASP A 118 -7.51 43.65 21.19
C ASP A 118 -7.25 44.87 20.25
N GLN A 119 -8.05 45.08 19.19
CA GLN A 119 -7.91 46.22 18.27
C GLN A 119 -8.28 47.55 18.95
N ASN A 120 -7.30 48.45 19.13
CA ASN A 120 -7.57 49.85 19.48
C ASN A 120 -8.28 50.58 18.31
N ILE A 121 -9.61 50.65 18.34
CA ILE A 121 -10.44 51.18 17.24
C ILE A 121 -10.06 52.58 16.75
N TYR A 122 -9.33 53.37 17.54
CA TYR A 122 -8.84 54.70 17.14
C TYR A 122 -7.58 54.65 16.26
N GLU A 123 -7.01 53.47 15.98
CA GLU A 123 -5.81 53.32 15.16
C GLU A 123 -6.10 52.94 13.69
N TRP A 124 -7.37 52.86 13.30
CA TRP A 124 -7.85 52.45 11.97
C TRP A 124 -7.19 53.13 10.76
N VAL A 125 -6.65 54.33 10.94
CA VAL A 125 -5.92 55.06 9.89
C VAL A 125 -4.61 54.37 9.50
N ARG A 126 -3.99 53.58 10.39
CA ARG A 126 -2.77 52.79 10.12
C ARG A 126 -2.94 51.90 8.88
N GLY A 127 -3.95 51.05 8.92
CA GLY A 127 -4.34 50.17 7.81
C GLY A 127 -4.61 50.92 6.51
N ARG A 128 -5.39 52.00 6.60
CA ARG A 128 -5.74 52.86 5.46
C ARG A 128 -4.55 53.65 4.87
N LEU A 129 -3.43 53.73 5.59
CA LEU A 129 -2.16 54.29 5.09
C LEU A 129 -1.24 53.21 4.49
N GLY A 130 -1.67 51.95 4.44
CA GLY A 130 -0.93 50.83 3.86
C GLY A 130 -0.06 50.05 4.85
N GLU A 131 -0.33 50.14 6.16
CA GLU A 131 0.23 49.21 7.15
C GLU A 131 -0.55 47.88 7.12
N THR A 132 0.13 46.74 7.16
CA THR A 132 -0.50 45.41 7.19
C THR A 132 -0.43 44.77 8.56
N PHE A 133 -1.42 43.94 8.89
CA PHE A 133 -1.53 43.22 10.15
C PHE A 133 -1.70 41.73 9.88
N GLU A 134 -0.63 40.95 10.08
CA GLU A 134 -0.60 39.51 9.85
C GLU A 134 -0.96 38.73 11.12
N TYR A 135 -1.91 37.82 11.02
CA TYR A 135 -2.33 36.94 12.12
C TYR A 135 -2.43 35.48 11.68
N THR A 136 -2.31 34.57 12.65
CA THR A 136 -2.55 33.14 12.46
C THR A 136 -3.61 32.67 13.46
N VAL A 137 -4.71 32.14 12.93
CA VAL A 137 -5.86 31.60 13.69
C VAL A 137 -5.89 30.08 13.47
N SER A 138 -6.30 29.32 14.49
CA SER A 138 -6.31 27.87 14.38
C SER A 138 -7.39 27.39 13.41
N GLU A 139 -7.05 26.44 12.55
CA GLU A 139 -7.99 25.73 11.66
C GLU A 139 -8.41 24.39 12.31
N ASP A 140 -8.64 24.44 13.63
CA ASP A 140 -9.01 23.28 14.47
C ASP A 140 -10.37 22.70 14.08
N TYR A 141 -10.50 21.37 14.18
CA TYR A 141 -11.65 20.63 13.71
C TYR A 141 -12.01 19.46 14.63
N SER A 142 -13.18 18.87 14.40
CA SER A 142 -13.61 17.63 15.03
C SER A 142 -14.41 16.79 14.03
N PHE A 143 -14.37 15.47 14.17
CA PHE A 143 -15.12 14.53 13.34
C PHE A 143 -15.62 13.34 14.17
N ASP A 144 -16.66 12.67 13.69
CA ASP A 144 -17.25 11.50 14.34
C ASP A 144 -16.54 10.21 13.90
N LYS A 145 -15.90 9.54 14.88
CA LYS A 145 -15.15 8.30 14.65
C LYS A 145 -16.05 7.10 14.33
N ASP A 146 -17.28 7.06 14.84
CA ASP A 146 -18.24 6.01 14.53
C ASP A 146 -18.79 6.20 13.10
N LEU A 147 -18.94 7.45 12.64
CA LEU A 147 -19.21 7.73 11.22
C LEU A 147 -18.03 7.34 10.32
N LEU A 148 -16.79 7.73 10.64
CA LEU A 148 -15.59 7.32 9.89
C LEU A 148 -15.49 5.79 9.79
N HIS A 149 -15.64 5.08 10.90
CA HIS A 149 -15.66 3.62 10.93
C HIS A 149 -16.78 3.04 10.05
N LYS A 150 -18.00 3.57 10.15
CA LYS A 150 -19.16 3.14 9.34
C LYS A 150 -18.94 3.36 7.84
N VAL A 151 -18.31 4.46 7.43
CA VAL A 151 -17.98 4.76 6.03
C VAL A 151 -16.92 3.80 5.51
N VAL A 152 -15.79 3.68 6.22
CA VAL A 152 -14.65 2.84 5.81
C VAL A 152 -15.02 1.36 5.72
N PHE A 153 -15.72 0.82 6.72
CA PHE A 153 -16.21 -0.57 6.68
C PHE A 153 -17.40 -0.78 5.73
N GLY A 154 -17.97 0.31 5.18
CA GLY A 154 -18.91 0.28 4.06
C GLY A 154 -18.25 0.03 2.70
N PHE A 155 -16.93 0.24 2.57
CA PHE A 155 -16.23 0.05 1.31
C PHE A 155 -16.20 -1.42 0.86
N PRO A 156 -16.39 -1.72 -0.44
CA PRO A 156 -16.32 -3.08 -0.98
C PRO A 156 -15.01 -3.80 -0.63
N GLU A 157 -13.91 -3.08 -0.47
CA GLU A 157 -12.58 -3.63 -0.18
C GLU A 157 -12.44 -4.14 1.27
N PHE A 158 -13.23 -3.63 2.22
CA PHE A 158 -13.32 -4.13 3.59
C PHE A 158 -14.29 -5.32 3.73
N ALA A 159 -15.14 -5.60 2.73
CA ALA A 159 -16.02 -6.75 2.75
C ALA A 159 -15.26 -8.05 2.42
N GLU A 160 -15.18 -8.98 3.37
CA GLU A 160 -14.40 -10.23 3.28
C GLU A 160 -14.61 -11.01 1.97
N LYS A 161 -15.85 -11.11 1.48
CA LYS A 161 -16.20 -11.79 0.21
C LYS A 161 -15.48 -11.24 -1.05
N ASN A 162 -14.95 -10.02 -0.97
CA ASN A 162 -14.22 -9.35 -2.05
C ASN A 162 -12.69 -9.40 -1.84
N GLN A 163 -12.23 -9.97 -0.72
CA GLN A 163 -10.83 -10.13 -0.38
C GLN A 163 -10.32 -11.51 -0.78
N LYS A 164 -9.08 -11.57 -1.26
CA LYS A 164 -8.36 -12.81 -1.56
C LYS A 164 -7.05 -12.79 -0.78
N ALA A 165 -6.80 -13.84 0.00
CA ALA A 165 -5.50 -14.05 0.64
C ALA A 165 -4.38 -14.08 -0.41
N PRO A 166 -3.14 -13.67 -0.06
CA PRO A 166 -1.98 -13.97 -0.88
C PRO A 166 -1.78 -15.49 -0.99
N THR A 167 -1.10 -15.93 -2.05
CA THR A 167 -0.65 -17.32 -2.19
C THR A 167 0.85 -17.36 -2.39
N ASN A 168 1.54 -18.22 -1.64
CA ASN A 168 2.98 -18.43 -1.80
C ASN A 168 3.33 -18.96 -3.20
N ALA A 169 4.58 -18.73 -3.60
CA ALA A 169 5.19 -19.45 -4.72
C ALA A 169 5.42 -20.92 -4.34
N PHE A 170 5.23 -21.83 -5.30
CA PHE A 170 5.33 -23.27 -5.10
C PHE A 170 5.82 -23.99 -6.36
N LEU A 171 6.27 -25.24 -6.20
CA LEU A 171 6.71 -26.09 -7.31
C LEU A 171 5.52 -26.85 -7.90
N ASN A 172 5.36 -26.80 -9.23
CA ASN A 172 4.32 -27.50 -9.97
C ASN A 172 4.94 -28.51 -10.95
N LEU A 173 4.33 -29.70 -11.08
CA LEU A 173 4.70 -30.69 -12.09
C LEU A 173 3.86 -30.45 -13.34
N LYS A 174 4.51 -30.20 -14.49
CA LYS A 174 3.85 -30.01 -15.79
C LYS A 174 3.55 -31.33 -16.50
N ASP A 175 2.67 -31.26 -17.49
CA ASP A 175 2.32 -32.38 -18.40
C ASP A 175 3.52 -32.98 -19.15
N ASP A 176 4.60 -32.21 -19.34
CA ASP A 176 5.87 -32.69 -19.93
C ASP A 176 6.76 -33.47 -18.96
N ASN A 177 6.30 -33.67 -17.73
CA ASN A 177 7.01 -34.32 -16.63
C ASN A 177 8.31 -33.58 -16.24
N THR A 178 8.24 -32.25 -16.17
CA THR A 178 9.27 -31.40 -15.53
C THR A 178 8.62 -30.42 -14.54
N PHE A 179 9.39 -29.97 -13.57
CA PHE A 179 8.94 -29.01 -12.57
C PHE A 179 9.14 -27.56 -13.02
N GLU A 180 8.25 -26.68 -12.58
CA GLU A 180 8.33 -25.23 -12.69
C GLU A 180 8.01 -24.55 -11.35
N ILE A 181 8.42 -23.28 -11.20
CA ILE A 181 7.95 -22.43 -10.09
C ILE A 181 6.70 -21.68 -10.55
N VAL A 182 5.56 -21.96 -9.90
CA VAL A 182 4.37 -21.11 -9.99
C VAL A 182 4.57 -19.92 -9.07
N LYS A 183 4.48 -18.72 -9.63
CA LYS A 183 4.78 -17.46 -8.94
C LYS A 183 3.73 -17.14 -7.86
N GLU A 184 4.18 -16.49 -6.78
CA GLU A 184 3.32 -16.03 -5.70
C GLU A 184 2.26 -15.02 -6.18
N THR A 185 1.08 -15.02 -5.56
CA THR A 185 0.08 -13.99 -5.79
C THR A 185 -0.03 -13.09 -4.56
N GLN A 186 -0.07 -11.78 -4.80
CA GLN A 186 -0.06 -10.78 -3.71
C GLN A 186 -1.42 -10.63 -3.01
N GLY A 187 -2.50 -11.22 -3.56
CA GLY A 187 -3.86 -11.07 -3.03
C GLY A 187 -4.38 -9.63 -2.97
N ASN A 188 -5.41 -9.41 -2.16
CA ASN A 188 -5.93 -8.11 -1.75
C ASN A 188 -6.57 -8.14 -0.35
N LYS A 189 -6.23 -9.15 0.47
CA LYS A 189 -6.67 -9.29 1.86
C LYS A 189 -6.07 -8.17 2.71
N LEU A 190 -6.92 -7.29 3.23
CA LEU A 190 -6.51 -6.21 4.12
C LEU A 190 -6.33 -6.74 5.54
N LYS A 191 -5.30 -6.26 6.22
CA LYS A 191 -5.22 -6.26 7.67
C LYS A 191 -6.11 -5.11 8.16
N MET A 192 -7.34 -5.43 8.56
CA MET A 192 -8.41 -4.42 8.75
C MET A 192 -7.98 -3.27 9.67
N ASP A 193 -7.33 -3.58 10.80
CA ASP A 193 -6.95 -2.60 11.81
C ASP A 193 -5.82 -1.68 11.34
N GLU A 194 -4.80 -2.21 10.64
CA GLU A 194 -3.74 -1.40 10.04
C GLU A 194 -4.28 -0.50 8.91
N ALA A 195 -5.21 -1.03 8.10
CA ALA A 195 -5.84 -0.27 7.02
C ALA A 195 -6.78 0.83 7.53
N TYR A 196 -7.61 0.55 8.53
CA TYR A 196 -8.45 1.56 9.19
C TYR A 196 -7.60 2.61 9.89
N GLY A 197 -6.59 2.20 10.66
CA GLY A 197 -5.67 3.11 11.35
C GLY A 197 -4.94 4.06 10.41
N LYS A 198 -4.57 3.63 9.19
CA LYS A 198 -3.97 4.50 8.16
C LYS A 198 -4.94 5.51 7.54
N ILE A 199 -6.25 5.25 7.56
CA ILE A 199 -7.27 6.22 7.15
C ILE A 199 -7.54 7.20 8.29
N GLU A 200 -7.66 6.71 9.53
CA GLU A 200 -7.79 7.55 10.72
C GLU A 200 -6.59 8.49 10.89
N GLU A 201 -5.36 8.01 10.72
CA GLU A 201 -4.13 8.83 10.73
C GLU A 201 -4.16 9.96 9.68
N ALA A 202 -4.73 9.70 8.50
CA ALA A 202 -4.83 10.70 7.43
C ALA A 202 -5.89 11.77 7.72
N VAL A 203 -7.05 11.40 8.30
CA VAL A 203 -8.06 12.37 8.74
C VAL A 203 -7.51 13.23 9.90
N ASN A 204 -6.87 12.62 10.90
CA ASN A 204 -6.21 13.36 12.00
C ASN A 204 -5.00 14.20 11.54
N GLY A 205 -4.48 13.95 10.33
CA GLY A 205 -3.39 14.71 9.71
C GLY A 205 -3.84 15.70 8.62
N THR A 206 -5.16 15.91 8.46
CA THR A 206 -5.78 16.74 7.41
C THR A 206 -5.24 16.46 6.01
N VAL A 207 -4.96 15.18 5.71
CA VAL A 207 -4.36 14.74 4.44
C VAL A 207 -5.44 14.49 3.39
N ASP A 208 -5.21 14.93 2.16
CA ASP A 208 -6.17 14.82 1.04
C ASP A 208 -6.20 13.43 0.36
N LYS A 209 -5.11 12.65 0.48
CA LYS A 209 -4.89 11.42 -0.28
C LYS A 209 -4.16 10.33 0.52
N VAL A 210 -4.74 9.13 0.57
CA VAL A 210 -4.11 7.89 1.04
C VAL A 210 -3.99 6.90 -0.11
N SER A 211 -2.85 6.25 -0.24
CA SER A 211 -2.62 5.21 -1.26
C SER A 211 -2.05 3.94 -0.63
N PHE A 212 -2.86 2.90 -0.53
CA PHE A 212 -2.44 1.54 -0.17
C PHE A 212 -1.69 0.83 -1.30
N ILE A 213 -1.54 1.47 -2.47
CA ILE A 213 -0.58 1.04 -3.50
C ILE A 213 0.84 1.44 -3.09
N ALA A 214 1.00 2.61 -2.45
CA ALA A 214 2.29 3.09 -1.92
C ALA A 214 2.61 2.55 -0.52
N ASN A 215 1.58 2.17 0.25
CA ASN A 215 1.68 1.58 1.59
C ASN A 215 1.20 0.10 1.53
N PRO A 216 2.00 -0.83 0.94
CA PRO A 216 1.57 -2.21 0.71
C PRO A 216 1.44 -3.05 1.99
N GLU A 217 2.00 -2.58 3.12
CA GLU A 217 2.02 -3.28 4.40
C GLU A 217 0.64 -3.45 5.04
N VAL A 218 -0.37 -2.66 4.64
CA VAL A 218 -1.77 -2.83 5.09
C VAL A 218 -2.44 -4.09 4.51
N TYR A 219 -1.77 -4.79 3.59
CA TYR A 219 -2.20 -6.08 3.05
C TYR A 219 -1.45 -7.23 3.70
N GLU A 220 -2.08 -8.40 3.76
CA GLU A 220 -1.35 -9.66 3.92
C GLU A 220 -0.47 -9.90 2.67
N ALA A 221 0.77 -10.36 2.91
CA ALA A 221 1.76 -10.65 1.87
C ALA A 221 2.12 -12.15 1.87
N PRO A 222 2.51 -12.74 0.73
CA PRO A 222 3.02 -14.11 0.69
C PRO A 222 4.34 -14.21 1.47
N THR A 223 4.62 -15.37 2.05
CA THR A 223 5.85 -15.64 2.81
C THR A 223 6.94 -16.32 1.99
N VAL A 224 6.59 -16.88 0.83
CA VAL A 224 7.53 -17.47 -0.14
C VAL A 224 7.27 -16.88 -1.51
N TYR A 225 8.33 -16.37 -2.14
CA TYR A 225 8.33 -15.71 -3.46
C TYR A 225 9.08 -16.58 -4.48
N ALA A 226 8.86 -16.35 -5.77
CA ALA A 226 9.49 -17.16 -6.84
C ALA A 226 11.03 -17.07 -6.92
N ASP A 227 11.63 -16.04 -6.32
CA ASP A 227 13.08 -15.85 -6.18
C ASP A 227 13.66 -16.42 -4.86
N ASN A 228 12.84 -17.10 -4.04
CA ASN A 228 13.32 -17.77 -2.83
C ASN A 228 14.40 -18.83 -3.18
N PRO A 229 15.56 -18.83 -2.49
CA PRO A 229 16.69 -19.68 -2.86
C PRO A 229 16.41 -21.17 -2.65
N ASP A 230 15.66 -21.54 -1.60
CA ASP A 230 15.33 -22.93 -1.28
C ASP A 230 14.37 -23.53 -2.32
N LEU A 231 13.41 -22.72 -2.79
CA LEU A 231 12.47 -23.07 -3.86
C LEU A 231 13.18 -23.29 -5.19
N ASN A 232 14.17 -22.44 -5.51
CA ASN A 232 14.98 -22.60 -6.72
C ASN A 232 15.96 -23.78 -6.60
N ALA A 233 16.55 -24.04 -5.43
CA ALA A 233 17.36 -25.24 -5.20
C ALA A 233 16.53 -26.52 -5.31
N GLY A 234 15.29 -26.51 -4.82
CA GLY A 234 14.32 -27.61 -4.98
C GLY A 234 13.95 -27.86 -6.45
N LEU A 235 13.67 -26.79 -7.21
CA LEU A 235 13.43 -26.87 -8.66
C LEU A 235 14.60 -27.56 -9.39
N ASP A 236 15.82 -27.10 -9.11
CA ASP A 236 17.06 -27.62 -9.71
C ASP A 236 17.28 -29.09 -9.36
N ALA A 237 17.10 -29.48 -8.08
CA ALA A 237 17.30 -30.85 -7.63
C ALA A 237 16.28 -31.82 -8.24
N LEU A 238 15.00 -31.43 -8.28
CA LEU A 238 13.94 -32.25 -8.88
C LEU A 238 14.13 -32.42 -10.39
N ASN A 239 14.44 -31.34 -11.12
CA ASN A 239 14.63 -31.45 -12.57
C ASN A 239 15.90 -32.23 -12.94
N LYS A 240 17.02 -32.08 -12.20
CA LYS A 240 18.22 -32.91 -12.39
C LYS A 240 17.94 -34.40 -12.19
N PHE A 241 17.20 -34.75 -11.12
CA PHE A 241 16.76 -36.12 -10.88
C PHE A 241 15.94 -36.68 -12.06
N LEU A 242 14.98 -35.90 -12.60
CA LEU A 242 14.16 -36.30 -13.75
C LEU A 242 14.90 -36.28 -15.11
N ASP A 243 16.01 -35.54 -15.22
CA ASP A 243 16.88 -35.57 -16.41
C ASP A 243 17.75 -36.85 -16.48
N THR A 244 17.81 -37.65 -15.41
CA THR A 244 18.45 -38.99 -15.43
C THR A 244 17.73 -39.92 -16.41
N LYS A 245 18.50 -40.61 -17.26
CA LYS A 245 17.99 -41.67 -18.15
C LYS A 245 18.90 -42.89 -18.13
N ILE A 246 18.41 -44.03 -17.64
CA ILE A 246 19.11 -45.31 -17.73
C ILE A 246 18.40 -46.17 -18.78
N VAL A 247 19.14 -46.58 -19.82
CA VAL A 247 18.67 -47.54 -20.82
C VAL A 247 19.29 -48.90 -20.50
N TYR A 248 18.45 -49.90 -20.23
CA TYR A 248 18.88 -51.27 -20.05
C TYR A 248 18.73 -52.04 -21.35
N ASP A 249 19.87 -52.51 -21.88
CA ASP A 249 19.90 -53.55 -22.91
C ASP A 249 19.63 -54.89 -22.25
N LEU A 250 18.48 -55.50 -22.56
CA LEU A 250 18.09 -56.78 -21.99
C LEU A 250 18.56 -57.94 -22.90
N PRO A 251 18.97 -59.09 -22.35
CA PRO A 251 19.57 -60.16 -23.16
C PRO A 251 18.63 -60.90 -24.12
N ASN A 252 17.33 -60.56 -24.11
CA ASN A 252 16.34 -60.99 -25.10
C ASN A 252 16.29 -60.08 -26.34
N GLY A 253 17.06 -58.99 -26.37
CA GLY A 253 17.08 -58.00 -27.45
C GLY A 253 16.04 -56.89 -27.32
N GLU A 254 15.35 -56.79 -26.17
CA GLU A 254 14.49 -55.65 -25.84
C GLU A 254 15.28 -54.58 -25.05
N GLN A 255 14.85 -53.32 -25.13
CA GLN A 255 15.32 -52.27 -24.22
C GLN A 255 14.28 -51.95 -23.15
N GLN A 256 14.74 -51.64 -21.94
CA GLN A 256 13.93 -51.21 -20.80
C GLN A 256 14.47 -49.87 -20.29
N VAL A 257 13.64 -48.83 -20.25
CA VAL A 257 14.10 -47.44 -20.01
C VAL A 257 13.56 -46.91 -18.69
N LEU A 258 14.47 -46.44 -17.83
CA LEU A 258 14.17 -45.61 -16.67
C LEU A 258 14.41 -44.14 -17.06
N ASP A 259 13.35 -43.33 -17.08
CA ASP A 259 13.42 -41.89 -17.34
C ASP A 259 12.32 -41.12 -16.58
N ARG A 260 12.23 -39.79 -16.80
CA ARG A 260 11.22 -38.89 -16.20
C ARG A 260 9.78 -39.42 -16.20
N THR A 261 9.38 -40.23 -17.16
CA THR A 261 8.01 -40.77 -17.23
C THR A 261 7.70 -41.71 -16.06
N THR A 262 8.73 -42.38 -15.54
CA THR A 262 8.71 -43.26 -14.35
C THR A 262 9.21 -42.52 -13.10
N LEU A 263 10.33 -41.79 -13.20
CA LEU A 263 10.99 -41.13 -12.06
C LEU A 263 10.12 -40.05 -11.39
N LYS A 264 9.21 -39.40 -12.14
CA LYS A 264 8.25 -38.43 -11.56
C LYS A 264 7.38 -39.04 -10.46
N ASP A 265 7.05 -40.33 -10.58
CA ASP A 265 6.17 -41.05 -9.65
C ASP A 265 6.96 -41.55 -8.41
N TRP A 266 8.28 -41.31 -8.37
CA TRP A 266 9.17 -41.55 -7.24
C TRP A 266 9.40 -40.27 -6.40
N VAL A 267 9.08 -39.10 -6.95
CA VAL A 267 9.12 -37.81 -6.24
C VAL A 267 7.99 -37.77 -5.22
N THR A 268 8.31 -37.42 -3.97
CA THR A 268 7.33 -37.40 -2.88
C THR A 268 6.70 -36.02 -2.75
N ARG A 269 5.39 -35.98 -2.45
CA ARG A 269 4.62 -34.74 -2.25
C ARG A 269 4.07 -34.69 -0.82
N GLN A 270 4.30 -33.56 -0.15
CA GLN A 270 3.81 -33.29 1.21
C GLN A 270 2.37 -32.77 1.21
N ASP A 271 1.68 -32.87 2.34
CA ASP A 271 0.30 -32.38 2.54
C ASP A 271 0.12 -30.87 2.28
N ASN A 272 1.20 -30.10 2.50
CA ASN A 272 1.27 -28.66 2.20
C ASN A 272 1.43 -28.35 0.69
N GLY A 273 1.50 -29.39 -0.16
CA GLY A 273 1.62 -29.31 -1.61
C GLY A 273 3.04 -29.33 -2.16
N TYR A 274 4.08 -29.19 -1.33
CA TYR A 274 5.49 -29.12 -1.76
C TYR A 274 6.03 -30.50 -2.17
N TYR A 275 6.98 -30.50 -3.11
CA TYR A 275 7.63 -31.70 -3.65
C TYR A 275 9.07 -31.84 -3.14
N TYR A 276 9.50 -33.06 -2.87
CA TYR A 276 10.87 -33.37 -2.44
C TYR A 276 11.33 -34.77 -2.88
N LEU A 277 12.64 -34.97 -2.89
CA LEU A 277 13.27 -36.28 -3.07
C LEU A 277 13.40 -36.95 -1.71
N ASP A 278 12.66 -38.04 -1.49
CA ASP A 278 12.74 -38.84 -0.27
C ASP A 278 13.71 -40.01 -0.51
N PRO A 279 14.89 -40.05 0.16
CA PRO A 279 15.89 -41.09 -0.11
C PRO A 279 15.38 -42.51 0.11
N ALA A 280 14.53 -42.74 1.12
CA ALA A 280 14.01 -44.05 1.44
C ALA A 280 12.94 -44.50 0.42
N ASN A 281 12.13 -43.57 -0.09
CA ASN A 281 11.22 -43.88 -1.21
C ASN A 281 12.01 -44.17 -2.50
N ILE A 282 13.07 -43.41 -2.80
CA ILE A 282 13.89 -43.60 -4.00
C ILE A 282 14.66 -44.91 -3.94
N GLU A 283 15.22 -45.29 -2.78
CA GLU A 283 15.81 -46.61 -2.53
C GLU A 283 14.80 -47.74 -2.75
N THR A 284 13.61 -47.63 -2.14
CA THR A 284 12.53 -48.61 -2.31
C THR A 284 12.10 -48.74 -3.77
N LYS A 285 11.93 -47.63 -4.49
CA LYS A 285 11.49 -47.62 -5.89
C LYS A 285 12.57 -48.11 -6.85
N SER A 286 13.84 -47.85 -6.56
CA SER A 286 14.99 -48.43 -7.29
C SER A 286 14.99 -49.95 -7.15
N ALA A 287 14.85 -50.46 -5.91
CA ALA A 287 14.78 -51.90 -5.66
C ALA A 287 13.58 -52.58 -6.32
N GLU A 288 12.38 -51.96 -6.27
CA GLU A 288 11.19 -52.44 -6.98
C GLU A 288 11.42 -52.52 -8.50
N TYR A 289 12.05 -51.50 -9.08
CA TYR A 289 12.32 -51.41 -10.52
C TYR A 289 13.33 -52.47 -10.98
N ILE A 290 14.40 -52.68 -10.22
CA ILE A 290 15.41 -53.71 -10.50
C ILE A 290 14.85 -55.12 -10.28
N GLY A 291 14.02 -55.34 -9.24
CA GLY A 291 13.29 -56.58 -9.05
C GLY A 291 12.35 -56.91 -10.24
N ALA A 292 11.77 -55.89 -10.87
CA ALA A 292 10.95 -56.06 -12.08
C ALA A 292 11.78 -56.39 -13.34
N ILE A 293 13.02 -55.92 -13.45
CA ILE A 293 13.97 -56.35 -14.50
C ILE A 293 14.38 -57.81 -14.26
N ALA A 294 14.80 -58.15 -13.05
CA ALA A 294 15.20 -59.50 -12.66
C ALA A 294 14.10 -60.53 -12.95
N ALA A 295 12.86 -60.25 -12.50
CA ALA A 295 11.68 -61.09 -12.77
C ALA A 295 11.31 -61.25 -14.27
N LYS A 296 11.93 -60.46 -15.17
CA LYS A 296 11.76 -60.53 -16.62
C LYS A 296 12.88 -61.29 -17.34
N ILE A 297 14.10 -61.32 -16.79
CA ILE A 297 15.30 -61.86 -17.49
C ILE A 297 16.06 -62.96 -16.74
N ASP A 298 15.76 -63.20 -15.45
CA ASP A 298 16.37 -64.28 -14.68
C ASP A 298 15.90 -65.64 -15.19
N ASP A 299 16.86 -66.47 -15.60
CA ASP A 299 16.64 -67.83 -16.09
C ASP A 299 17.81 -68.70 -15.59
N VAL A 300 17.60 -69.41 -14.47
CA VAL A 300 18.65 -70.08 -13.70
C VAL A 300 18.42 -71.58 -13.65
N HIS A 301 19.41 -72.33 -14.12
CA HIS A 301 19.35 -73.78 -14.27
C HIS A 301 20.35 -74.49 -13.34
N TYR A 302 19.89 -75.54 -12.68
CA TYR A 302 20.67 -76.38 -11.74
C TYR A 302 20.83 -77.83 -12.23
N THR A 303 20.14 -78.20 -13.31
CA THR A 303 20.19 -79.51 -13.93
C THR A 303 20.31 -79.38 -15.45
N GLN A 304 20.69 -80.48 -16.11
CA GLN A 304 20.66 -80.61 -17.56
C GLN A 304 20.10 -81.97 -17.97
N ASN A 305 19.23 -81.99 -18.98
CA ASN A 305 18.68 -83.20 -19.56
C ASN A 305 19.71 -83.92 -20.46
N PHE A 306 20.18 -85.09 -20.02
CA PHE A 306 21.19 -85.89 -20.72
C PHE A 306 20.57 -87.17 -21.32
N ALA A 307 20.69 -87.34 -22.64
CA ALA A 307 20.24 -88.54 -23.34
C ALA A 307 21.20 -89.72 -23.10
N SER A 308 20.94 -90.52 -22.06
CA SER A 308 21.79 -91.66 -21.71
C SER A 308 21.60 -92.86 -22.64
N THR A 309 22.69 -93.57 -22.93
CA THR A 309 22.73 -94.67 -23.92
C THR A 309 21.71 -95.78 -23.68
N ASN A 310 21.39 -96.08 -22.42
CA ASN A 310 20.58 -97.26 -22.02
C ASN A 310 19.44 -96.95 -21.01
N ARG A 311 19.19 -95.68 -20.63
CA ARG A 311 18.12 -95.32 -19.69
C ARG A 311 17.19 -94.20 -20.18
N GLY A 312 17.35 -93.75 -21.43
CA GLY A 312 16.65 -92.57 -21.95
C GLY A 312 17.21 -91.27 -21.36
N THR A 313 16.42 -90.20 -21.41
CA THR A 313 16.79 -88.91 -20.81
C THR A 313 16.83 -89.02 -19.29
N ILE A 314 17.93 -88.57 -18.68
CA ILE A 314 18.10 -88.41 -17.24
C ILE A 314 18.49 -86.97 -16.94
N GLU A 315 17.99 -86.39 -15.85
CA GLU A 315 18.56 -85.15 -15.32
C GLU A 315 19.92 -85.44 -14.67
N LEU A 316 20.91 -84.64 -15.01
CA LEU A 316 22.19 -84.55 -14.31
C LEU A 316 22.24 -83.22 -13.56
N PRO A 317 22.57 -83.19 -12.26
CA PRO A 317 22.89 -81.94 -11.57
C PRO A 317 24.20 -81.39 -12.13
N CYS A 318 24.23 -80.08 -12.39
CA CYS A 318 25.38 -79.38 -12.96
C CYS A 318 25.75 -78.16 -12.11
N PRO A 319 26.92 -77.54 -12.32
CA PRO A 319 27.19 -76.19 -11.84
C PRO A 319 26.09 -75.23 -12.32
N LYS A 320 25.76 -74.23 -11.49
CA LYS A 320 24.73 -73.22 -11.77
C LYS A 320 25.03 -72.53 -13.11
N TRP A 321 24.08 -72.52 -14.03
CA TRP A 321 24.18 -71.87 -15.34
C TRP A 321 22.90 -71.10 -15.67
N GLY A 322 22.95 -70.22 -16.67
CA GLY A 322 21.91 -69.25 -16.98
C GLY A 322 22.26 -67.81 -16.55
N ARG A 323 21.24 -67.01 -16.24
CA ARG A 323 21.37 -65.59 -15.84
C ARG A 323 20.59 -65.26 -14.57
N GLU A 324 21.18 -64.42 -13.73
CA GLU A 324 20.62 -63.94 -12.46
C GLU A 324 21.13 -62.51 -12.20
N VAL A 325 20.24 -61.53 -12.12
CA VAL A 325 20.57 -60.13 -11.84
C VAL A 325 21.07 -59.98 -10.39
N ASP A 326 22.17 -59.26 -10.19
CA ASP A 326 22.61 -58.85 -8.86
C ASP A 326 21.77 -57.65 -8.40
N GLN A 327 20.60 -57.94 -7.82
CA GLN A 327 19.62 -56.91 -7.46
C GLN A 327 20.16 -55.93 -6.40
N GLU A 328 21.10 -56.35 -5.55
CA GLU A 328 21.71 -55.47 -4.53
C GLU A 328 22.72 -54.51 -5.17
N ALA A 329 23.68 -55.03 -5.95
CA ALA A 329 24.67 -54.21 -6.63
C ALA A 329 24.04 -53.30 -7.70
N GLU A 330 23.05 -53.79 -8.44
CA GLU A 330 22.36 -53.02 -9.48
C GLU A 330 21.51 -51.90 -8.87
N THR A 331 20.79 -52.15 -7.76
CA THR A 331 20.05 -51.09 -7.05
C THR A 331 21.00 -50.02 -6.52
N ALA A 332 22.14 -50.40 -5.96
CA ALA A 332 23.16 -49.46 -5.51
C ALA A 332 23.73 -48.61 -6.67
N GLN A 333 23.92 -49.20 -7.86
CA GLN A 333 24.36 -48.46 -9.04
C GLN A 333 23.26 -47.51 -9.56
N VAL A 334 21.98 -47.91 -9.57
CA VAL A 334 20.85 -47.01 -9.91
C VAL A 334 20.79 -45.81 -8.97
N LEU A 335 20.98 -46.02 -7.67
CA LEU A 335 21.00 -44.93 -6.69
C LEU A 335 22.16 -43.96 -6.94
N ALA A 336 23.35 -44.47 -7.25
CA ALA A 336 24.49 -43.64 -7.64
C ALA A 336 24.28 -42.91 -8.98
N ASP A 337 23.68 -43.58 -9.97
CA ASP A 337 23.33 -42.99 -11.28
C ASP A 337 22.33 -41.82 -11.08
N LEU A 338 21.33 -41.98 -10.21
CA LEU A 338 20.32 -40.95 -9.89
C LEU A 338 20.88 -39.79 -9.07
N GLU A 339 21.68 -40.07 -8.03
CA GLU A 339 22.33 -39.03 -7.20
C GLU A 339 23.26 -38.13 -8.04
N ASN A 340 23.97 -38.73 -9.00
CA ASN A 340 24.86 -38.02 -9.93
C ASN A 340 24.15 -37.57 -11.22
N SER A 341 22.83 -37.76 -11.34
CA SER A 341 22.00 -37.43 -12.52
C SER A 341 22.59 -37.92 -13.86
N THR A 342 23.19 -39.11 -13.84
CA THR A 342 23.97 -39.69 -14.93
C THR A 342 23.08 -40.46 -15.89
N SER A 343 23.03 -40.00 -17.15
CA SER A 343 22.40 -40.77 -18.24
C SER A 343 23.36 -41.81 -18.81
N THR A 344 22.91 -43.05 -18.95
CA THR A 344 23.74 -44.20 -19.37
C THR A 344 22.96 -45.28 -20.11
N GLU A 345 23.65 -46.15 -20.84
CA GLU A 345 23.12 -47.29 -21.58
C GLU A 345 24.00 -48.52 -21.25
N ARG A 346 23.41 -49.55 -20.63
CA ARG A 346 24.16 -50.68 -20.04
C ARG A 346 23.32 -51.96 -19.91
N GLU A 347 23.98 -53.12 -19.85
CA GLU A 347 23.35 -54.32 -19.28
C GLU A 347 23.20 -54.17 -17.75
N PRO A 348 22.23 -54.85 -17.11
CA PRO A 348 22.19 -55.00 -15.65
C PRO A 348 23.45 -55.67 -15.08
N ALA A 349 23.79 -55.40 -13.82
CA ALA A 349 24.75 -56.23 -13.09
C ALA A 349 24.18 -57.65 -12.86
N TYR A 350 25.03 -58.68 -12.98
CA TYR A 350 24.64 -60.07 -12.85
C TYR A 350 25.44 -60.81 -11.76
N ALA A 351 24.73 -61.47 -10.86
CA ALA A 351 25.30 -62.45 -9.92
C ALA A 351 25.68 -63.77 -10.64
N LEU A 352 25.01 -64.06 -11.77
CA LEU A 352 25.34 -65.15 -12.68
C LEU A 352 25.12 -64.69 -14.13
N ASN A 353 26.11 -64.89 -15.00
CA ASN A 353 25.96 -64.72 -16.46
C ASN A 353 26.79 -65.80 -17.18
N HIS A 354 26.25 -67.02 -17.23
CA HIS A 354 26.92 -68.21 -17.75
C HIS A 354 25.98 -69.00 -18.67
N MET A 355 25.99 -68.67 -19.97
CA MET A 355 25.28 -69.39 -21.03
C MET A 355 26.24 -70.12 -21.97
#